data_AF-A0A524H392-F1
#
_entry.id   AF-A0A524H392-F1
#
_cell.length_a   1.000
_cell.length_b   1.000
_cell.length_c   1.000
_cell.angle_alpha   90.00
_cell.angle_beta   90.00
_cell.angle_gamma   90.00
#
_symmetry.space_group_name_H-M   'P 1'
#
loop_
_entity.id
_entity.type
_entity.pdbx_description
1 polymer ?
#
loop_
_entity_poly.entity_id
_entity_poly.type
_entity_poly.pdbx_seq_one_letter_code
_entity_poly.pdbx_strand_id
1 'polypeptide(L)'
;AAAARDSASRPSLPLTGYATTYEDPWYGTITVSLTDGKLVMQFDKSPALLGDLEHWQYDTWLVKWRDRELRADAFVTFTLDEEGQVAGATIKPASPDVDFSFDFQDLHLTPVRKQ
;
A
#
# COMPACT_ATOMS: atom_id res chain seq x y z
N ALA A 1 10.62 -17.89 8.97
CA ALA A 1 10.83 -17.12 10.22
C ALA A 1 10.08 -15.80 10.08
N ALA A 2 9.14 -15.50 10.98
CA ALA A 2 8.52 -14.17 11.01
C ALA A 2 9.61 -13.18 11.40
N ALA A 3 10.01 -12.29 10.48
CA ALA A 3 11.00 -11.26 10.77
C ALA A 3 10.48 -10.40 11.93
N ALA A 4 11.32 -10.14 12.94
CA ALA A 4 10.96 -9.27 14.05
C ALA A 4 10.74 -7.85 13.52
N ARG A 5 9.64 -7.20 13.94
CA ARG A 5 9.30 -5.83 13.54
C ARG A 5 10.36 -4.86 14.07
N ASP A 6 10.88 -4.00 13.20
CA ASP A 6 11.67 -2.85 13.61
C ASP A 6 10.79 -1.61 13.75
N SER A 7 10.28 -1.36 14.96
CA SER A 7 9.37 -0.24 15.24
C SER A 7 10.07 1.12 15.29
N ALA A 8 11.41 1.16 15.29
CA ALA A 8 12.20 2.40 15.22
C ALA A 8 12.53 2.80 13.78
N SER A 9 12.27 1.91 12.82
CA SER A 9 12.48 2.18 11.41
C SER A 9 11.71 3.41 10.94
N ARG A 10 12.27 4.05 9.93
CA ARG A 10 11.66 5.17 9.22
C ARG A 10 11.44 4.80 7.76
N PRO A 11 10.45 5.41 7.09
CA PRO A 11 10.34 5.30 5.65
C PRO A 11 11.54 5.96 4.97
N SER A 12 11.94 5.44 3.82
CA SER A 12 13.08 5.95 3.07
C SER A 12 12.81 7.34 2.46
N LEU A 13 11.54 7.66 2.18
CA LEU A 13 11.08 8.94 1.64
C LEU A 13 10.16 9.68 2.61
N PRO A 14 10.00 11.01 2.46
CA PRO A 14 8.87 11.71 3.07
C PRO A 14 7.55 11.11 2.58
N LEU A 15 6.49 11.18 3.38
CA LEU A 15 5.19 10.58 3.03
C LEU A 15 4.66 11.05 1.66
N THR A 16 4.90 12.31 1.30
CA THR A 16 4.54 12.86 -0.01
C THR A 16 5.18 12.12 -1.18
N GLY A 17 6.33 11.46 -0.99
CA GLY A 17 6.99 10.67 -2.03
C GLY A 17 6.25 9.37 -2.38
N TYR A 18 5.42 8.86 -1.46
CA TYR A 18 4.55 7.69 -1.71
C TYR A 18 3.15 8.08 -2.18
N ALA A 19 2.77 9.35 -1.99
CA ALA A 19 1.46 9.89 -2.35
C ALA A 19 1.35 10.15 -3.86
N THR A 20 1.22 9.08 -4.62
CA THR A 20 1.04 9.10 -6.07
C THR A 20 -0.09 8.18 -6.51
N THR A 21 -0.44 8.24 -7.79
CA THR A 21 -1.36 7.32 -8.42
C THR A 21 -0.59 6.13 -8.98
N TYR A 22 -1.11 4.95 -8.75
CA TYR A 22 -0.62 3.68 -9.25
C TYR A 22 -1.65 3.08 -10.20
N GLU A 23 -1.18 2.27 -11.12
CA GLU A 23 -1.99 1.47 -12.03
C GLU A 23 -1.64 0.00 -11.87
N ASP A 24 -2.69 -0.80 -11.83
CA ASP A 24 -2.64 -2.26 -11.86
C ASP A 24 -3.56 -2.75 -13.00
N PRO A 25 -3.12 -3.73 -13.81
CA PRO A 25 -3.89 -4.19 -14.97
C PRO A 25 -5.27 -4.80 -14.60
N TRP A 26 -5.44 -5.32 -13.39
CA TRP A 26 -6.68 -5.94 -12.93
C TRP A 26 -7.56 -4.94 -12.19
N TYR A 27 -7.01 -4.34 -11.14
CA TYR A 27 -7.71 -3.44 -10.23
C TYR A 27 -7.83 -2.01 -10.75
N GLY A 28 -7.11 -1.67 -11.82
CA GLY A 28 -7.15 -0.36 -12.46
C GLY A 28 -6.34 0.67 -11.69
N THR A 29 -6.93 1.84 -11.48
CA THR A 29 -6.26 2.96 -10.82
C THR A 29 -6.35 2.85 -9.30
N ILE A 30 -5.22 2.93 -8.63
CA ILE A 30 -5.11 3.02 -7.18
C ILE A 30 -4.48 4.36 -6.83
N THR A 31 -5.19 5.19 -6.07
CA THR A 31 -4.67 6.49 -5.65
C THR A 31 -4.17 6.41 -4.22
N VAL A 32 -2.92 6.80 -3.99
CA VAL A 32 -2.38 7.03 -2.65
C VAL A 32 -2.25 8.53 -2.44
N SER A 33 -2.96 9.07 -1.45
CA SER A 33 -3.00 10.50 -1.14
C SER A 33 -2.52 10.76 0.28
N LEU A 34 -1.82 11.86 0.51
CA LEU A 34 -1.49 12.34 1.85
C LEU A 34 -2.64 13.23 2.38
N THR A 35 -3.36 12.75 3.38
CA THR A 35 -4.46 13.47 4.04
C THR A 35 -4.17 13.57 5.54
N ASP A 36 -4.19 14.77 6.10
CA ASP A 36 -3.99 14.98 7.55
C ASP A 36 -2.70 14.34 8.10
N GLY A 37 -1.62 14.35 7.29
CA GLY A 37 -0.34 13.73 7.66
C GLY A 37 -0.34 12.20 7.61
N LYS A 38 -1.38 11.56 7.07
CA LYS A 38 -1.50 10.12 6.87
C LYS A 38 -1.67 9.76 5.40
N LEU A 39 -1.07 8.65 4.99
CA LEU A 39 -1.29 8.13 3.66
C LEU A 39 -2.63 7.39 3.60
N VAL A 40 -3.40 7.62 2.55
CA VAL A 40 -4.71 7.00 2.31
C VAL A 40 -4.65 6.34 0.94
N MET A 41 -4.94 5.04 0.88
CA MET A 41 -5.00 4.26 -0.33
C MET A 41 -6.45 4.01 -0.72
N GLN A 42 -6.79 4.28 -1.98
CA GLN A 42 -8.12 4.07 -2.52
C GLN A 42 -8.04 3.39 -3.89
N PHE A 43 -8.81 2.33 -4.06
CA PHE A 43 -8.98 1.66 -5.35
C PHE A 43 -10.18 2.26 -6.07
N ASP A 44 -9.97 2.83 -7.26
CA ASP A 44 -11.01 3.59 -7.96
C ASP A 44 -12.17 2.70 -8.44
N LYS A 45 -11.86 1.46 -8.84
CA LYS A 45 -12.86 0.45 -9.22
C LYS A 45 -13.54 -0.23 -8.02
N SER A 46 -13.02 -0.05 -6.81
CA SER A 46 -13.46 -0.79 -5.62
C SER A 46 -13.56 0.17 -4.43
N PRO A 47 -14.65 0.96 -4.32
CA PRO A 47 -14.79 1.99 -3.29
C PRO A 47 -14.78 1.43 -1.85
N ALA A 48 -15.07 0.14 -1.67
CA ALA A 48 -14.92 -0.55 -0.39
C ALA A 48 -13.44 -0.68 0.05
N LEU A 49 -12.50 -0.73 -0.90
CA LEU A 49 -11.05 -0.75 -0.67
C LEU A 49 -10.51 0.67 -0.50
N LEU A 50 -11.05 1.37 0.49
CA LEU A 50 -10.52 2.63 1.01
C LEU A 50 -9.88 2.36 2.36
N GLY A 51 -8.59 2.64 2.48
CA GLY A 51 -7.83 2.32 3.69
C GLY A 51 -6.79 3.37 4.05
N ASP A 52 -6.55 3.48 5.35
CA ASP A 52 -5.52 4.34 5.91
C ASP A 52 -4.22 3.52 6.07
N LEU A 53 -3.11 4.05 5.57
CA LEU A 53 -1.80 3.41 5.60
C LEU A 53 -1.04 3.84 6.86
N GLU A 54 -0.79 2.88 7.74
CA GLU A 54 0.01 3.06 8.94
C GLU A 54 1.43 2.55 8.73
N HIS A 55 2.43 3.36 9.04
CA HIS A 55 3.82 2.94 8.90
C HIS A 55 4.11 1.73 9.79
N TRP A 56 4.64 0.67 9.17
CA TRP A 56 4.94 -0.56 9.87
C TRP A 56 6.43 -0.66 10.20
N GLN A 57 7.27 -0.67 9.16
CA GLN A 57 8.74 -0.64 9.18
C GLN A 57 9.27 -0.41 7.77
N TYR A 58 10.46 0.16 7.62
CA TYR A 58 11.11 0.47 6.34
C TYR A 58 10.14 1.14 5.36
N ASP A 59 10.10 0.65 4.12
CA ASP A 59 9.15 1.02 3.08
C ASP A 59 7.89 0.12 3.08
N THR A 60 7.49 -0.37 4.25
CA THR A 60 6.27 -1.16 4.45
C THR A 60 5.27 -0.45 5.35
N TRP A 61 4.01 -0.44 4.91
CA TRP A 61 2.86 0.08 5.63
C TRP A 61 1.81 -1.01 5.81
N LEU A 62 1.07 -0.94 6.91
CA LEU A 62 -0.15 -1.71 7.10
C LEU A 62 -1.32 -0.88 6.58
N VAL A 63 -2.01 -1.34 5.55
CA VAL A 63 -3.30 -0.78 5.15
C VAL A 63 -4.37 -1.31 6.08
N LYS A 64 -5.03 -0.39 6.78
CA LYS A 64 -6.26 -0.65 7.52
C LYS A 64 -7.42 -0.16 6.69
N TRP A 65 -8.19 -1.10 6.13
CA TRP A 65 -9.41 -0.76 5.41
C TRP A 65 -10.42 -0.13 6.36
N ARG A 66 -11.09 0.92 5.90
CA ARG A 66 -12.14 1.63 6.65
C ARG A 66 -13.36 0.76 6.82
N ASP A 67 -13.67 -0.03 5.79
CA ASP A 67 -14.64 -1.12 5.91
C ASP A 67 -14.01 -2.26 6.71
N ARG A 68 -14.45 -2.41 7.97
CA ARG A 68 -13.95 -3.45 8.87
C ARG A 68 -14.60 -4.82 8.61
N GLU A 69 -15.65 -4.88 7.80
CA GLU A 69 -16.31 -6.13 7.44
C GLU A 69 -15.44 -6.94 6.48
N LEU A 70 -14.60 -6.27 5.67
CA LEU A 70 -13.62 -6.92 4.80
C LEU A 70 -12.63 -7.83 5.56
N ARG A 71 -12.29 -7.49 6.80
CA ARG A 71 -11.26 -8.19 7.62
C ARG A 71 -9.96 -8.47 6.83
N ALA A 72 -9.61 -7.55 5.94
CA ALA A 72 -8.62 -7.78 4.90
C ALA A 72 -7.32 -6.99 5.09
N ASP A 73 -6.98 -6.63 6.34
CA ASP A 73 -5.78 -5.81 6.63
C ASP A 73 -4.54 -6.40 5.94
N ALA A 74 -3.75 -5.55 5.28
CA ALA A 74 -2.67 -6.00 4.39
C ALA A 74 -1.41 -5.14 4.54
N PHE A 75 -0.25 -5.72 4.29
CA PHE A 75 1.01 -5.02 4.18
C PHE A 75 1.24 -4.55 2.76
N VAL A 76 1.42 -3.25 2.59
CA VAL A 76 1.84 -2.61 1.35
C VAL A 76 3.33 -2.33 1.46
N THR A 77 4.13 -2.90 0.57
CA THR A 77 5.58 -2.65 0.50
C THR A 77 5.90 -1.91 -0.78
N PHE A 78 6.45 -0.71 -0.65
CA PHE A 78 6.88 0.12 -1.76
C PHE A 78 8.33 -0.23 -2.13
N THR A 79 8.61 -0.26 -3.42
CA THR A 79 9.96 -0.41 -3.96
C THR A 79 10.41 0.93 -4.53
N LEU A 80 11.67 1.27 -4.31
CA LEU A 80 12.27 2.49 -4.84
C LEU A 80 13.21 2.17 -6.00
N ASP A 81 13.31 3.09 -6.96
CA ASP A 81 14.34 3.05 -8.00
C ASP A 81 15.66 3.70 -7.55
N GLU A 82 16.65 3.66 -8.43
CA GLU A 82 18.00 4.22 -8.21
C GLU A 82 18.03 5.75 -8.01
N GLU A 83 16.99 6.46 -8.41
CA GLU A 83 16.81 7.91 -8.17
C GLU A 83 16.10 8.18 -6.84
N GLY A 84 15.77 7.12 -6.09
CA GLY A 84 15.04 7.23 -4.83
C GLY A 84 13.58 7.62 -5.02
N GLN A 85 12.99 7.35 -6.19
CA GLN A 85 11.55 7.52 -6.40
C GLN A 85 10.83 6.19 -6.23
N VAL A 86 9.54 6.21 -5.92
CA VAL A 86 8.76 4.96 -5.90
C VAL A 86 8.71 4.38 -7.31
N ALA A 87 9.17 3.13 -7.44
CA ALA A 87 9.16 2.34 -8.66
C ALA A 87 7.93 1.43 -8.76
N GLY A 88 7.37 1.06 -7.60
CA GLY A 88 6.20 0.21 -7.52
C GLY A 88 5.77 -0.09 -6.08
N ALA A 89 4.70 -0.85 -5.95
CA ALA A 89 4.27 -1.38 -4.67
C ALA A 89 3.68 -2.79 -4.82
N THR A 90 3.83 -3.59 -3.76
CA THR A 90 3.24 -4.93 -3.66
C THR A 90 2.38 -4.99 -2.41
N ILE A 91 1.29 -5.76 -2.46
CA ILE A 91 0.39 -5.94 -1.32
C ILE A 91 0.44 -7.39 -0.86
N LYS A 92 0.45 -7.63 0.44
CA LYS A 92 0.41 -8.97 1.03
C LYS A 92 -0.56 -8.99 2.20
N PRO A 93 -1.41 -10.01 2.35
CA PRO A 93 -2.32 -10.10 3.49
C PRO A 93 -1.53 -10.09 4.82
N ALA A 94 -2.01 -9.33 5.80
CA ALA A 94 -1.35 -9.26 7.11
C ALA A 94 -1.65 -10.47 7.99
N SER A 95 -2.65 -11.27 7.62
CA SER A 95 -3.07 -12.47 8.34
C SER A 95 -3.54 -13.55 7.36
N PRO A 96 -3.39 -14.84 7.71
CA PRO A 96 -3.92 -15.94 6.89
C PRO A 96 -5.47 -15.99 6.89
N ASP A 97 -6.12 -15.22 7.77
CA ASP A 97 -7.58 -15.07 7.86
C ASP A 97 -8.15 -14.13 6.78
N VAL A 98 -7.29 -13.36 6.11
CA VAL A 98 -7.70 -12.52 4.98
C VAL A 98 -8.19 -13.42 3.85
N ASP A 99 -9.42 -13.17 3.40
CA ASP A 99 -10.04 -13.99 2.37
C ASP A 99 -9.21 -13.98 1.08
N PHE A 100 -8.98 -15.16 0.51
CA PHE A 100 -8.15 -15.31 -0.69
C PHE A 100 -8.75 -14.58 -1.91
N SER A 101 -10.04 -14.25 -1.90
CA SER A 101 -10.74 -13.60 -3.03
C SER A 101 -10.22 -12.21 -3.35
N PHE A 102 -9.46 -11.57 -2.45
CA PHE A 102 -8.83 -10.27 -2.72
C PHE A 102 -7.59 -10.38 -3.64
N ASP A 103 -6.99 -11.56 -3.77
CA ASP A 103 -5.82 -11.83 -4.61
C ASP A 103 -4.67 -10.80 -4.50
N PHE A 104 -4.49 -10.20 -3.31
CA PHE A 104 -3.51 -9.13 -3.09
C PHE A 104 -2.08 -9.50 -3.53
N GLN A 105 -1.76 -10.79 -3.53
CA GLN A 105 -0.47 -11.33 -3.95
C GLN A 105 -0.16 -11.16 -5.45
N ASP A 106 -1.17 -10.99 -6.31
CA ASP A 106 -0.99 -10.74 -7.75
C ASP A 106 -0.87 -9.25 -8.07
N LEU A 107 -1.22 -8.38 -7.11
CA LEU A 107 -1.18 -6.94 -7.31
C LEU A 107 0.26 -6.45 -7.49
N HIS A 108 0.49 -5.86 -8.65
CA HIS A 108 1.75 -5.22 -8.98
C HIS A 108 1.50 -3.77 -9.37
N LEU A 109 1.49 -2.91 -8.35
CA LEU A 109 1.18 -1.50 -8.50
C LEU A 109 2.34 -0.78 -9.16
N THR A 110 2.10 -0.18 -10.31
CA THR A 110 3.08 0.64 -11.02
C THR A 110 2.71 2.11 -10.93
N PRO A 111 3.60 3.01 -10.52
CA PRO A 111 3.28 4.43 -10.42
C PRO A 111 3.02 4.98 -11.82
N VAL A 112 1.91 5.71 -11.97
CA VAL A 112 1.60 6.43 -13.19
C VAL A 112 2.52 7.65 -13.23
N ARG A 113 3.64 7.55 -13.95
CA ARG A 113 4.51 8.71 -14.20
C ARG A 113 3.71 9.73 -15.02
N LYS A 114 3.29 10.82 -14.38
CA LYS A 114 2.83 11.99 -15.13
C LYS A 114 4.02 12.52 -15.92
N GLN A 115 3.97 12.37 -17.24
CA GLN A 115 4.89 13.00 -18.19
C GLN A 115 4.79 14.53 -18.11
#